data_AF-A0A7K3EUP9-F1
#
_entry.id   AF-A0A7K3EUP9-F1
#
_cell.length_a   1.000
_cell.length_b   1.000
_cell.length_c   1.000
_cell.angle_alpha   90.00
_cell.angle_beta   90.00
_cell.angle_gamma   90.00
#
_symmetry.space_group_name_H-M   'P 1'
#
loop_
_entity.id
_entity.type
_entity.pdbx_description
1 polymer ?
#
loop_
_entity_poly.entity_id
_entity_poly.type
_entity_poly.pdbx_seq_one_letter_code
_entity_poly.pdbx_strand_id
1 'polypeptide(L)'
;GPPGLQARRERAWARLEDWLRSLHPGLARVRVTHRWSGRIGMTGDDLPVVGPVQGLPDVWYIGGCCGHGLALSVAHGAHVAAALLGEPAPGEPLPWHRSRAPRLPVRGPGRSLLRGYVDTLGRVARHAC
;
A
#
# COMPACT_ATOMS: atom_id res chain seq x y z
N GLY A 1 6.12 -0.80 -22.62
CA GLY A 1 6.77 -0.14 -21.46
C GLY A 1 8.26 -0.01 -21.74
N PRO A 2 9.00 0.91 -21.09
CA PRO A 2 10.43 1.08 -21.35
C PRO A 2 11.18 -0.25 -21.12
N PRO A 3 12.13 -0.65 -21.98
CA PRO A 3 12.78 -1.97 -21.97
C PRO A 3 13.32 -2.39 -20.59
N GLY A 4 13.82 -1.43 -19.81
CA GLY A 4 14.35 -1.67 -18.47
C GLY A 4 13.30 -2.09 -17.43
N LEU A 5 12.03 -1.70 -17.58
CA LEU A 5 10.97 -2.09 -16.64
C LEU A 5 10.59 -3.56 -16.81
N GLN A 6 10.48 -4.03 -18.06
CA GLN A 6 10.17 -5.42 -18.33
C GLN A 6 11.27 -6.33 -17.78
N ALA A 7 12.53 -6.03 -18.09
CA ALA A 7 13.67 -6.78 -17.58
C ALA A 7 13.73 -6.82 -16.05
N ARG A 8 13.34 -5.73 -15.37
CA ARG A 8 13.24 -5.70 -13.90
C ARG A 8 12.13 -6.60 -13.36
N ARG A 9 10.97 -6.64 -14.03
CA ARG A 9 9.85 -7.51 -13.66
C ARG A 9 10.23 -8.98 -13.82
N GLU A 10 10.84 -9.36 -14.94
CA GLU A 10 11.29 -10.75 -15.16
C GLU A 10 12.27 -11.20 -14.07
N ARG A 11 13.23 -10.35 -13.69
CA ARG A 11 14.14 -10.65 -12.57
C ARG A 11 13.42 -10.82 -11.23
N ALA A 12 12.43 -9.99 -10.94
CA ALA A 12 11.63 -10.12 -9.73
C ALA A 12 10.80 -11.41 -9.73
N TRP A 13 10.25 -11.80 -10.89
CA TRP A 13 9.52 -13.06 -11.05
C TRP A 13 10.38 -14.29 -10.86
N ALA A 14 11.56 -14.33 -11.48
CA ALA A 14 12.51 -15.42 -11.27
C ALA A 14 12.86 -15.57 -9.79
N ARG A 15 13.19 -14.46 -9.12
CA ARG A 15 13.53 -14.48 -7.69
C ARG A 15 12.38 -14.97 -6.80
N LEU A 16 11.17 -14.51 -7.04
CA LEU A 16 9.98 -14.93 -6.27
C LEU A 16 9.67 -16.42 -6.49
N GLU A 17 9.87 -16.92 -7.71
CA GLU A 17 9.68 -18.33 -8.03
C GLU A 17 10.74 -19.22 -7.37
N ASP A 18 12.00 -18.80 -7.39
CA ASP A 18 13.10 -19.49 -6.69
C ASP A 18 12.85 -19.52 -5.17
N TRP A 19 12.40 -18.40 -4.61
CA TRP A 19 12.06 -18.31 -3.19
C TRP A 19 10.84 -19.17 -2.81
N LEU A 20 9.79 -19.18 -3.63
CA LEU A 20 8.63 -20.06 -3.42
C LEU A 20 9.05 -21.54 -3.40
N ARG A 21 9.91 -21.94 -4.34
CA ARG A 21 10.41 -23.32 -4.45
C ARG A 21 11.30 -23.71 -3.28
N SER A 22 12.09 -22.77 -2.74
CA SER A 22 12.93 -23.06 -1.58
C SER A 22 12.11 -23.23 -0.30
N LEU A 23 11.02 -22.47 -0.13
CA LEU A 23 10.09 -22.62 0.99
C LEU A 23 9.26 -23.90 0.93
N HIS A 24 8.90 -24.36 -0.27
CA HIS A 24 8.07 -25.55 -0.48
C HIS A 24 8.65 -26.50 -1.54
N PRO A 25 9.69 -27.30 -1.21
CA PRO A 25 10.34 -28.18 -2.17
C PRO A 25 9.40 -29.20 -2.85
N GLY A 26 8.36 -29.65 -2.13
CA GLY A 26 7.33 -30.55 -2.69
C GLY A 26 6.53 -29.95 -3.85
N LEU A 27 6.55 -28.62 -4.02
CA LEU A 27 5.88 -27.91 -5.11
C LEU A 27 6.83 -27.54 -6.26
N ALA A 28 8.08 -28.01 -6.26
CA ALA A 28 9.10 -27.59 -7.22
C ALA A 28 8.69 -27.75 -8.70
N ARG A 29 7.89 -28.78 -9.01
CA ARG A 29 7.40 -29.10 -10.36
C ARG A 29 6.03 -28.49 -10.70
N VAL A 30 5.38 -27.80 -9.76
CA VAL A 30 4.09 -27.17 -9.99
C VAL A 30 4.28 -25.93 -10.87
N ARG A 31 3.48 -25.82 -11.94
CA ARG A 31 3.54 -24.68 -12.87
C ARG A 31 2.91 -23.45 -12.24
N VAL A 32 3.64 -22.33 -12.21
CA VAL A 32 3.08 -21.01 -11.91
C VAL A 32 2.15 -20.61 -13.06
N THR A 33 0.85 -20.53 -12.79
CA THR A 33 -0.17 -20.22 -13.81
C THR A 33 -0.39 -18.72 -14.00
N HIS A 34 -0.22 -17.92 -12.94
CA HIS A 34 -0.48 -16.49 -12.95
C HIS A 34 0.58 -15.72 -12.17
N ARG A 35 0.86 -14.50 -12.61
CA ARG A 35 1.73 -13.54 -11.93
C ARG A 35 1.03 -12.19 -11.95
N TRP A 36 1.09 -11.45 -10.85
CA TRP A 36 0.48 -10.14 -10.74
C TRP A 36 1.37 -9.20 -9.92
N SER A 37 1.28 -7.91 -10.23
CA SER A 37 1.86 -6.84 -9.42
C SER A 37 0.87 -5.70 -9.36
N GLY A 38 0.73 -5.10 -8.18
CA GLY A 38 -0.09 -3.91 -7.97
C GLY A 38 0.75 -2.74 -7.49
N ARG A 39 0.17 -1.53 -7.57
CA ARG A 39 0.67 -0.37 -6.85
C ARG A 39 -0.01 -0.33 -5.49
N ILE A 40 0.79 -0.12 -4.43
CA ILE A 40 0.27 0.10 -3.09
C ILE A 40 0.28 1.60 -2.82
N GLY A 41 -0.84 2.13 -2.35
CA GLY A 41 -0.92 3.50 -1.84
C GLY A 41 -0.27 3.58 -0.47
N MET A 42 0.78 4.39 -0.35
CA MET A 42 1.52 4.65 0.88
C MET A 42 1.25 6.08 1.35
N THR A 43 1.13 6.28 2.65
CA THR A 43 1.14 7.60 3.31
C THR A 43 2.52 7.88 3.90
N GLY A 44 2.80 9.13 4.28
CA GLY A 44 4.10 9.50 4.83
C GLY A 44 4.35 9.01 6.26
N ASP A 45 3.30 8.58 6.96
CA ASP A 45 3.32 8.10 8.33
C ASP A 45 2.87 6.63 8.46
N ASP A 46 2.78 5.92 7.32
CA ASP A 46 2.37 4.51 7.23
C ASP A 46 0.98 4.18 7.80
N LEU A 47 0.17 5.22 8.08
CA LEU A 47 -1.19 5.09 8.60
C LEU A 47 -2.24 5.32 7.50
N PRO A 48 -3.38 4.60 7.52
CA PRO A 48 -4.49 4.87 6.62
C PRO A 48 -5.02 6.32 6.67
N VAL A 49 -5.89 6.62 5.73
CA VAL A 49 -6.75 7.81 5.74
C VAL A 49 -8.17 7.31 5.54
N VAL A 50 -8.97 7.44 6.60
CA VAL A 50 -10.38 7.03 6.63
C VAL A 50 -11.20 8.22 7.11
N GLY A 51 -11.96 8.85 6.20
CA GLY A 51 -12.74 10.03 6.57
C GLY A 51 -13.38 10.76 5.39
N PRO A 52 -14.14 11.82 5.66
CA PRO A 52 -14.82 12.60 4.64
C PRO A 52 -13.81 13.39 3.79
N VAL A 53 -14.11 13.53 2.50
CA VAL A 53 -13.29 14.29 1.56
C VAL A 53 -13.60 15.78 1.69
N GLN A 54 -12.56 16.55 2.02
CA GLN A 54 -12.66 17.99 2.20
C GLN A 54 -13.14 18.68 0.92
N GLY A 55 -14.26 19.41 1.01
CA GLY A 55 -14.91 20.09 -0.12
C GLY A 55 -15.95 19.25 -0.86
N LEU A 56 -16.15 17.99 -0.47
CA LEU A 56 -17.16 17.08 -1.04
C LEU A 56 -17.90 16.37 0.11
N PRO A 57 -19.00 16.96 0.63
CA PRO A 57 -19.63 16.49 1.87
C PRO A 57 -20.16 15.06 1.78
N ASP A 58 -20.57 14.61 0.59
CA ASP A 58 -21.14 13.27 0.36
C ASP A 58 -20.11 12.23 -0.08
N VAL A 59 -18.81 12.56 -0.01
CA VAL A 59 -17.74 11.67 -0.47
C VAL A 59 -16.83 11.28 0.69
N TRP A 60 -16.67 9.97 0.87
CA TRP A 60 -15.77 9.38 1.86
C TRP A 60 -14.57 8.70 1.18
N TYR A 61 -13.44 8.71 1.87
CA TYR A 61 -12.21 8.08 1.43
C TYR A 61 -11.78 7.00 2.42
N ILE A 62 -11.48 5.82 1.90
CA ILE A 62 -10.72 4.77 2.60
C ILE A 62 -9.51 4.46 1.71
N GLY A 63 -8.32 4.82 2.16
CA GLY A 63 -7.12 4.51 1.38
C GLY A 63 -5.83 4.84 2.11
N GLY A 64 -4.71 4.67 1.41
CA GLY A 64 -3.39 4.80 2.03
C GLY A 64 -3.13 3.73 3.09
N CYS A 65 -3.75 2.55 2.98
CA CYS A 65 -3.65 1.49 3.98
C CYS A 65 -2.28 0.79 4.03
N CYS A 66 -1.30 1.24 3.23
CA CYS A 66 0.10 0.81 3.30
C CYS A 66 0.29 -0.72 3.29
N GLY A 67 -0.50 -1.44 2.47
CA GLY A 67 -0.45 -2.90 2.36
C GLY A 67 -1.41 -3.66 3.29
N HIS A 68 -2.04 -2.99 4.24
CA HIS A 68 -2.95 -3.61 5.22
C HIS A 68 -4.44 -3.47 4.87
N GLY A 69 -4.75 -3.01 3.65
CA GLY A 69 -6.13 -2.67 3.26
C GLY A 69 -7.10 -3.85 3.31
N LEU A 70 -6.65 -5.07 2.98
CA LEU A 70 -7.50 -6.26 3.07
C LEU A 70 -7.85 -6.59 4.53
N ALA A 71 -6.84 -6.64 5.40
CA ALA A 71 -7.02 -6.94 6.82
C ALA A 71 -7.91 -5.91 7.53
N LEU A 72 -7.78 -4.63 7.16
CA LEU A 72 -8.53 -3.53 7.78
C LEU A 72 -9.88 -3.24 7.12
N SER A 73 -10.20 -3.89 5.98
CA SER A 73 -11.37 -3.56 5.15
C SER A 73 -12.68 -3.59 5.92
N VAL A 74 -12.91 -4.64 6.73
CA VAL A 74 -14.15 -4.81 7.52
C VAL A 74 -14.28 -3.72 8.57
N ALA A 75 -13.20 -3.43 9.31
CA ALA A 75 -13.20 -2.40 10.34
C ALA A 75 -13.41 -0.99 9.75
N HIS A 76 -12.73 -0.67 8.65
CA HIS A 76 -12.92 0.60 7.95
C HIS A 76 -14.33 0.73 7.37
N GLY A 77 -14.87 -0.33 6.80
CA GLY A 77 -16.24 -0.37 6.29
C GLY A 77 -17.27 -0.10 7.39
N ALA A 78 -17.12 -0.78 8.54
CA ALA A 78 -18.01 -0.56 9.69
C ALA A 78 -17.92 0.87 10.23
N HIS A 79 -16.71 1.43 10.34
CA HIS A 79 -16.51 2.81 10.76
C HIS A 79 -17.18 3.83 9.83
N VAL A 80 -16.98 3.70 8.51
CA VAL A 80 -17.59 4.60 7.52
C VAL A 80 -19.11 4.43 7.47
N ALA A 81 -19.62 3.20 7.56
CA ALA A 81 -21.06 2.94 7.59
C ALA A 81 -21.73 3.60 8.80
N ALA A 82 -21.14 3.45 10.00
CA ALA A 82 -21.65 4.10 11.21
C ALA A 82 -21.67 5.64 11.06
N ALA A 83 -20.58 6.21 10.55
CA ALA A 83 -20.49 7.65 10.34
C ALA A 83 -21.51 8.17 9.30
N LEU A 84 -21.80 7.41 8.24
CA LEU A 84 -22.81 7.75 7.24
C LEU A 84 -24.24 7.68 7.77
N LEU A 85 -24.52 6.78 8.71
CA LEU A 85 -25.84 6.60 9.32
C LEU A 85 -26.07 7.54 10.52
N GLY A 86 -25.05 8.28 10.96
CA GLY A 86 -25.10 9.09 12.18
C GLY A 86 -25.04 8.24 13.47
N GLU A 87 -24.58 7.00 13.35
CA GLU A 87 -24.46 6.05 14.45
C GLU A 87 -23.11 6.21 15.16
N PRO A 88 -23.00 5.82 16.45
CA PRO A 88 -21.72 5.79 17.15
C PRO A 88 -20.76 4.85 16.42
N ALA A 89 -19.54 5.36 16.16
CA ALA A 89 -18.49 4.56 15.56
C ALA A 89 -18.14 3.37 16.48
N PRO A 90 -17.81 2.19 15.92
CA PRO A 90 -17.38 1.07 16.73
C PRO A 90 -16.01 1.35 17.36
N GLY A 91 -15.98 1.45 18.69
CA GLY A 91 -14.77 1.68 19.48
C GLY A 91 -14.26 3.12 19.46
N GLU A 92 -13.08 3.32 20.06
CA GLU A 92 -12.42 4.62 20.14
C GLU A 92 -11.92 5.09 18.76
N PRO A 93 -11.92 6.41 18.48
CA PRO A 93 -11.34 6.95 17.26
C PRO A 93 -9.86 6.61 17.15
N LEU A 94 -9.49 5.96 16.03
CA LEU A 94 -8.11 5.61 15.74
C LEU A 94 -7.39 6.80 15.08
N PRO A 95 -6.05 6.92 15.22
CA PRO A 95 -5.29 8.05 14.66
C PRO A 95 -5.43 8.25 13.14
N TRP A 96 -5.88 7.22 12.40
CA TRP A 96 -6.12 7.26 10.96
C TRP A 96 -7.58 7.54 10.56
N HIS A 97 -8.49 7.73 11.53
CA HIS A 97 -9.83 8.26 11.28
C HIS A 97 -9.74 9.78 11.04
N ARG A 98 -9.28 10.13 9.84
CA ARG A 98 -8.91 11.49 9.43
C ARG A 98 -9.19 11.72 7.95
N SER A 99 -9.45 12.96 7.59
CA SER A 99 -9.75 13.36 6.19
C SER A 99 -8.53 13.50 5.28
N ARG A 100 -7.30 13.53 5.81
CA ARG A 100 -6.09 13.83 5.03
C ARG A 100 -4.87 13.09 5.54
N ALA A 101 -4.02 12.66 4.62
CA ALA A 101 -2.65 12.20 4.91
C ALA A 101 -1.74 13.40 5.23
N PRO A 102 -0.62 13.17 5.94
CA PRO A 102 0.46 14.15 6.05
C PRO A 102 0.93 14.62 4.66
N ARG A 103 1.24 15.91 4.56
CA ARG A 103 1.74 16.49 3.31
C ARG A 103 3.15 15.97 3.05
N LEU A 104 3.35 15.37 1.87
CA LEU A 104 4.69 15.03 1.39
C LEU A 104 5.35 16.26 0.73
N PRO A 105 6.66 16.50 0.94
CA PRO A 105 7.39 17.60 0.31
C PRO A 105 7.68 17.29 -1.17
N VAL A 106 6.62 17.26 -1.99
CA VAL A 106 6.68 16.88 -3.42
C VAL A 106 7.15 18.01 -4.35
N ARG A 107 7.47 19.19 -3.81
CA ARG A 107 7.93 20.37 -4.56
C ARG A 107 9.28 20.88 -4.04
N GLY A 108 9.99 21.61 -4.90
CA GLY A 108 11.26 22.25 -4.55
C GLY A 108 12.36 21.24 -4.16
N PRO A 109 13.35 21.64 -3.36
CA PRO A 109 14.48 20.78 -2.98
C PRO A 109 14.03 19.53 -2.18
N GLY A 110 12.88 19.59 -1.50
CA GLY A 110 12.30 18.46 -0.76
C GLY A 110 11.95 17.25 -1.65
N ARG A 111 11.66 17.47 -2.94
CA ARG A 111 11.38 16.37 -3.88
C ARG A 111 12.59 15.47 -4.11
N SER A 112 13.79 16.06 -4.15
CA SER A 112 15.04 15.31 -4.33
C SER A 112 15.35 14.45 -3.10
N LEU A 113 15.11 14.99 -1.90
CA LEU A 113 15.24 14.24 -0.64
C LEU A 113 14.25 13.08 -0.59
N LEU A 114 12.97 13.33 -0.89
CA LEU A 114 11.94 12.28 -0.94
C LEU A 114 12.30 11.17 -1.94
N ARG A 115 12.80 11.54 -3.13
CA ARG A 115 13.27 10.58 -4.13
C ARG A 115 14.44 9.74 -3.59
N GLY A 116 15.44 10.38 -2.99
CA GLY A 116 16.59 9.70 -2.41
C GLY A 116 16.19 8.74 -1.29
N TYR A 117 15.22 9.13 -0.45
CA TYR A 117 14.63 8.29 0.58
C TYR A 117 13.93 7.06 -0.02
N VAL A 118 13.01 7.26 -0.98
CA VAL A 118 12.30 6.16 -1.66
C VAL A 118 13.26 5.22 -2.40
N ASP A 119 14.31 5.76 -3.03
CA ASP A 119 15.34 4.95 -3.70
C ASP A 119 16.14 4.11 -2.70
N THR A 120 16.39 4.65 -1.51
CA THR A 120 17.06 3.94 -0.40
C THR A 120 16.18 2.83 0.14
N LEU A 121 14.90 3.10 0.45
CA LEU A 121 13.94 2.07 0.82
C LEU A 121 13.85 0.98 -0.24
N GLY A 122 13.82 1.37 -1.51
CA GLY A 122 13.84 0.44 -2.63
C GLY A 122 15.12 -0.41 -2.69
N ARG A 123 16.29 0.14 -2.33
CA ARG A 123 17.54 -0.64 -2.22
C ARG A 123 17.46 -1.66 -1.09
N VAL A 124 17.06 -1.23 0.10
CA VAL A 124 16.94 -2.11 1.28
C VAL A 124 15.98 -3.27 1.00
N ALA A 125 14.80 -2.99 0.43
CA ALA A 125 13.83 -4.01 0.07
C ALA A 125 14.37 -5.06 -0.94
N ARG A 126 15.32 -4.68 -1.81
CA ARG A 126 15.96 -5.61 -2.76
C ARG A 126 17.03 -6.50 -2.14
N HIS A 127 17.53 -6.16 -0.96
CA HIS A 127 18.52 -6.95 -0.24
C HIS A 127 17.89 -7.86 0.83
N ALA A 128 16.75 -7.44 1.40
CA ALA A 128 16.03 -8.21 2.42
C ALA A 128 15.13 -9.32 1.86
N CYS A 129 14.66 -9.18 0.61
CA CYS A 129 13.83 -10.18 -0.09
C CYS A 129 14.62 -10.79 -1.22
#